data_AF-A0A0F2NIU0-F1
#
_entry.id   AF-A0A0F2NIU0-F1
#
_cell.length_a   1.000
_cell.length_b   1.000
_cell.length_c   1.000
_cell.angle_alpha   90.00
_cell.angle_beta   90.00
_cell.angle_gamma   90.00
#
_symmetry.space_group_name_H-M   'P 1'
#
loop_
_entity.id
_entity.type
_entity.pdbx_description
1 polymer ?
#
loop_
_entity_poly.entity_id
_entity_poly.type
_entity_poly.pdbx_seq_one_letter_code
_entity_poly.pdbx_strand_id
1 'polypeptide(L)' 'MPESTIHPSGDKIRKAVQELSDLIKDKPDKSRRQLLQQVAMKLDLSPSESAFLERQFLE' A
#
# COMPACT_ATOMS: atom_id res chain seq x y z
N MET A 1 8.11 14.53 -23.70
CA MET A 1 8.36 14.66 -22.25
C MET A 1 7.36 13.76 -21.53
N PRO A 2 7.78 13.00 -20.52
CA PRO A 2 7.11 11.75 -20.14
C PRO A 2 5.99 11.97 -19.10
N GLU A 3 5.12 10.96 -18.99
CA GLU A 3 4.31 10.62 -17.81
C GLU A 3 3.20 11.62 -17.42
N SER A 4 1.93 11.28 -17.52
CA SER A 4 1.34 10.39 -16.53
C SER A 4 0.02 9.86 -17.07
N THR A 5 -0.03 8.56 -17.36
CA THR A 5 -1.28 7.83 -17.55
C THR A 5 -2.02 7.89 -16.23
N ILE A 6 -2.94 8.85 -16.10
CA ILE A 6 -3.78 9.03 -14.92
C ILE A 6 -4.68 7.81 -14.81
N HIS A 7 -4.19 6.81 -14.09
CA HIS A 7 -5.01 5.77 -13.48
C HIS A 7 -5.20 6.19 -12.03
N PRO A 8 -6.36 6.78 -11.65
CA PRO A 8 -6.57 7.31 -10.30
C PRO A 8 -6.47 6.24 -9.20
N SER A 9 -6.57 4.95 -9.55
CA SER A 9 -6.36 3.83 -8.63
C SER A 9 -4.88 3.56 -8.32
N GLY A 10 -3.98 3.75 -9.29
CA GLY A 10 -2.57 3.36 -9.15
C GLY A 10 -1.77 4.24 -8.19
N ASP A 11 -2.15 5.52 -8.06
CA ASP A 11 -1.43 6.49 -7.24
C ASP A 11 -1.61 6.22 -5.74
N LYS A 12 -2.85 5.90 -5.33
CA LYS A 12 -3.15 5.48 -3.95
C LYS A 12 -2.43 4.19 -3.59
N ILE A 13 -2.40 3.21 -4.49
CA ILE A 13 -1.66 1.95 -4.30
C ILE A 13 -0.18 2.21 -4.13
N ARG A 14 0.45 2.99 -5.03
CA ARG A 14 1.88 3.31 -4.91
C ARG A 14 2.20 3.97 -3.58
N LYS A 15 1.38 4.93 -3.16
CA LYS A 15 1.54 5.61 -1.88
C LYS A 15 1.36 4.65 -0.69
N ALA A 16 0.42 3.72 -0.80
CA ALA A 16 0.20 2.68 0.20
C ALA A 16 1.36 1.69 0.28
N VAL A 17 1.90 1.24 -0.86
CA VAL A 17 3.06 0.35 -0.92
C VAL A 17 4.26 1.04 -0.29
N GLN A 18 4.45 2.32 -0.58
CA GLN A 18 5.57 3.09 -0.06
C GLN A 18 5.45 3.28 1.47
N GLU A 19 4.28 3.70 1.96
CA GLU A 19 4.00 3.82 3.42
C GLU A 19 4.12 2.47 4.13
N LEU A 20 3.58 1.40 3.54
CA LEU A 20 3.65 0.06 4.12
C LEU A 20 5.10 -0.44 4.19
N SER A 21 5.90 -0.22 3.14
CA SER A 21 7.32 -0.57 3.13
C SER A 21 8.11 0.20 4.18
N ASP A 22 7.82 1.49 4.34
CA ASP A 22 8.46 2.34 5.36
C ASP A 22 8.10 1.86 6.77
N LEU A 23 6.81 1.55 7.01
CA LEU A 23 6.33 1.00 8.27
C LEU A 23 6.90 -0.40 8.58
N ILE A 24 7.09 -1.26 7.57
CA ILE A 24 7.71 -2.58 7.76
C ILE A 24 9.19 -2.41 8.13
N LYS A 25 9.89 -1.45 7.53
CA LYS A 25 11.29 -1.13 7.87
C LYS A 25 11.43 -0.50 9.25
N ASP A 26 10.53 0.41 9.61
CA ASP A 26 10.51 1.11 10.90
C ASP A 26 10.05 0.18 12.04
N LYS A 27 9.11 -0.72 11.76
CA LYS A 27 8.51 -1.63 12.73
C LYS A 27 8.43 -3.07 12.19
N PRO A 28 9.58 -3.79 12.11
CA PRO A 28 9.60 -5.18 11.68
C PRO A 28 8.86 -6.11 12.66
N ASP A 29 8.67 -5.67 13.91
CA ASP A 29 7.92 -6.38 14.96
C ASP A 29 6.41 -6.43 14.67
N LYS A 30 5.88 -5.46 13.92
CA LYS A 30 4.46 -5.44 13.55
C LYS A 30 4.21 -6.36 12.36
N SER A 31 3.18 -7.19 12.50
CA SER A 31 2.70 -8.02 11.39
C SER A 31 2.27 -7.17 10.20
N ARG A 32 2.69 -7.56 8.99
CA ARG A 32 2.33 -6.91 7.72
C ARG A 32 0.83 -6.64 7.60
N ARG A 33 -0.01 -7.56 8.10
CA ARG A 33 -1.47 -7.44 8.15
C ARG A 33 -1.97 -6.24 8.97
N GLN A 34 -1.32 -5.98 10.11
CA GLN A 34 -1.63 -4.82 10.97
C GLN A 34 -1.22 -3.51 10.30
N LEU A 35 -0.03 -3.50 9.68
CA LEU A 35 0.46 -2.34 8.94
C LEU A 35 -0.42 -2.06 7.71
N LEU A 36 -0.81 -3.12 6.99
CA LEU A 36 -1.70 -3.04 5.84
C LEU A 36 -3.09 -2.52 6.23
N GLN A 37 -3.66 -2.96 7.37
CA GLN A 37 -4.90 -2.37 7.89
C GLN A 37 -4.75 -0.88 8.23
N GLN A 38 -3.64 -0.49 8.89
CA GLN A 38 -3.40 0.93 9.20
C GLN A 38 -3.28 1.78 7.94
N VAL A 39 -2.51 1.31 6.95
CA VAL A 39 -2.34 1.99 5.67
C VAL A 39 -3.67 2.03 4.90
N ALA A 40 -4.45 0.93 4.93
CA ALA A 40 -5.76 0.85 4.31
C ALA A 40 -6.75 1.85 4.87
N MET A 41 -6.82 1.97 6.20
CA MET A 41 -7.65 2.97 6.85
C MET A 41 -7.15 4.40 6.60
N LYS A 42 -5.84 4.61 6.57
CA LYS A 42 -5.22 5.94 6.41
C LYS A 42 -5.37 6.50 4.99
N LEU A 43 -5.35 5.64 3.97
CA LEU A 43 -5.47 6.02 2.56
C LEU A 43 -6.87 5.78 1.97
N ASP A 44 -7.81 5.32 2.81
CA ASP A 44 -9.16 4.93 2.39
C ASP A 44 -9.10 3.94 1.21
N LEU A 45 -8.30 2.89 1.39
CA LEU A 45 -8.12 1.83 0.40
C LEU A 45 -9.34 0.93 0.40
N SER A 46 -9.91 0.75 -0.78
CA SER A 46 -10.95 -0.25 -1.01
C SER A 46 -10.43 -1.67 -0.78
N PRO A 47 -11.31 -2.63 -0.48
CA PRO A 47 -10.94 -4.05 -0.31
C PRO A 47 -10.13 -4.61 -1.49
N SER A 48 -10.43 -4.19 -2.73
CA SER A 48 -9.65 -4.54 -3.93
C SER A 48 -8.20 -4.05 -3.87
N GLU A 49 -8.00 -2.85 -3.34
CA GLU A 49 -6.70 -2.19 -3.28
C GLU A 49 -5.84 -2.80 -2.17
N SER A 50 -6.43 -3.07 -1.00
CA SER A 50 -5.77 -3.82 0.07
C SER A 50 -5.39 -5.23 -0.35
N ALA A 51 -6.22 -5.91 -1.14
CA ALA A 51 -5.90 -7.24 -1.68
C ALA A 51 -4.74 -7.17 -2.70
N PHE A 52 -4.69 -6.11 -3.50
CA PHE A 52 -3.57 -5.88 -4.41
C PHE A 52 -2.26 -5.65 -3.65
N LEU A 53 -2.29 -4.80 -2.62
CA LEU A 53 -1.16 -4.57 -1.70
C LEU A 53 -0.69 -5.88 -1.07
N GLU A 54 -1.60 -6.67 -0.49
CA GLU A 54 -1.25 -7.93 0.16
C GLU A 54 -0.55 -8.89 -0.82
N ARG A 55 -1.02 -8.96 -2.07
CA ARG A 55 -0.39 -9.76 -3.13
C ARG A 55 0.98 -9.24 -3.54
N GLN A 56 1.15 -7.93 -3.68
CA GLN A 56 2.43 -7.32 -4.07
C GLN A 56 3.54 -7.52 -3.03
N PHE A 57 3.19 -7.66 -1.75
CA PHE A 57 4.16 -7.92 -0.68
C PHE A 57 4.35 -9.40 -0.34
N LEU A 58 3.59 -10.31 -0.96
CA LEU A 58 3.71 -11.75 -0.75
C LEU A 58 4.66 -12.44 -1.76
N GLU A 59 5.11 -11.72 -2.79
CA GLU A 59 6.00 -12.21 -3.86
C GLU A 59 7.48 -11.91 -3.58
#